data_AF-A0A560EDV2-F1
#
_entry.id   AF-A0A560EDV2-F1
#
_cell.length_a   1.000
_cell.length_b   1.000
_cell.length_c   1.000
_cell.angle_alpha   90.00
_cell.angle_beta   90.00
_cell.angle_gamma   90.00
#
_symmetry.space_group_name_H-M   'P 1'
#
loop_
_entity.id
_entity.type
_entity.pdbx_description
1 polymer ?
#
loop_
_entity_poly.entity_id
_entity_poly.type
_entity_poly.pdbx_seq_one_letter_code
_entity_poly.pdbx_strand_id
1 'polypeptide(L)'
;MTSPIHRFAAGLSRAAIATALTLLALTLGARAGMAETFAYVGNADSNDISVFKLAENGEMTPVQTAAFPGVDKPGSSTPLAITPDHRVLIAGVRSQPFQAVSFAIDPKTGQLSHIGNGPLADSMANIATDRGGKVLFSASYGGNKVAVNPLGANGVVAAPTQVIPTGLNAHAFLPSPDNRFVFATNLGSDQVLSFSFEPTTGALTPNDPQAYKLPEKSGPRHFVFHPNGKFVYMIHELNGDVAAFNYEAKGGAWDEIQRTTALPEGFTGKPWAADIHITPDGRFLYASERTTNTLTAYKVDTSSGKLTTIGSVPTEKQPRGFNIDPSSRYLAAVGELSDGMTVYAIDPSSGALTKLKSYPTGKKPNWVEFVNLP
;
A
#
# COMPACT_ATOMS: atom_id res chain seq x y z
N MET A 1 56.75 65.97 -59.12
CA MET A 1 58.18 66.07 -58.77
C MET A 1 58.23 66.54 -57.31
N THR A 2 58.90 65.90 -56.35
CA THR A 2 59.80 64.73 -56.37
C THR A 2 59.80 64.02 -54.99
N SER A 3 60.24 62.75 -54.95
CA SER A 3 60.53 61.95 -53.72
C SER A 3 61.98 62.17 -53.22
N PRO A 4 62.65 61.40 -52.31
CA PRO A 4 62.31 60.17 -51.51
C PRO A 4 62.41 60.37 -49.96
N ILE A 5 62.08 59.48 -48.98
CA ILE A 5 62.08 58.00 -48.71
C ILE A 5 63.34 57.45 -47.95
N HIS A 6 63.12 56.52 -46.99
CA HIS A 6 64.06 55.63 -46.22
C HIS A 6 64.70 56.18 -44.92
N ARG A 7 65.03 55.40 -43.86
CA ARG A 7 64.95 53.94 -43.44
C ARG A 7 65.12 53.88 -41.88
N PHE A 8 64.96 52.83 -41.07
CA PHE A 8 64.64 51.36 -41.12
C PHE A 8 63.47 51.07 -40.10
N ALA A 9 62.98 49.91 -39.63
CA ALA A 9 63.35 48.47 -39.46
C ALA A 9 64.35 48.12 -38.30
N ALA A 10 64.25 47.03 -37.51
CA ALA A 10 63.16 46.07 -37.20
C ALA A 10 63.51 45.22 -35.92
N GLY A 11 62.54 44.56 -35.28
CA GLY A 11 62.81 43.61 -34.18
C GLY A 11 61.56 42.96 -33.54
N LEU A 12 61.32 41.66 -33.82
CA LEU A 12 60.22 40.85 -33.26
C LEU A 12 60.80 39.57 -32.64
N SER A 13 60.37 39.21 -31.43
CA SER A 13 60.57 37.89 -30.82
C SER A 13 59.23 37.19 -30.64
N ARG A 14 59.23 35.84 -30.68
CA ARG A 14 58.01 35.00 -30.79
C ARG A 14 57.72 34.22 -29.51
N ALA A 15 56.43 34.09 -29.19
CA ALA A 15 55.76 32.90 -28.62
C ALA A 15 56.15 32.41 -27.19
N ALA A 16 55.30 31.65 -26.45
CA ALA A 16 53.83 31.55 -26.39
C ALA A 16 53.39 30.65 -25.19
N ILE A 17 52.07 30.52 -24.98
CA ILE A 17 51.33 29.41 -24.31
C ILE A 17 51.24 29.39 -22.77
N ALA A 18 49.98 29.45 -22.29
CA ALA A 18 49.38 28.91 -21.04
C ALA A 18 49.92 29.40 -19.66
N THR A 19 49.14 29.37 -18.57
CA THR A 19 47.85 28.70 -18.32
C THR A 19 46.88 29.62 -17.56
N ALA A 20 45.60 29.66 -17.97
CA ALA A 20 44.54 30.29 -17.18
C ALA A 20 44.09 29.30 -16.08
N LEU A 21 44.19 29.70 -14.81
CA LEU A 21 43.80 28.86 -13.68
C LEU A 21 42.32 29.07 -13.34
N THR A 22 41.49 28.14 -13.83
CA THR A 22 40.04 28.16 -13.68
C THR A 22 39.63 28.00 -12.21
N LEU A 23 39.12 29.07 -11.58
CA LEU A 23 38.46 28.95 -10.27
C LEU A 23 37.02 28.44 -10.42
N LEU A 24 36.87 27.27 -11.07
CA LEU A 24 35.59 26.56 -11.12
C LEU A 24 35.35 25.94 -9.74
N ALA A 25 34.79 26.73 -8.84
CA ALA A 25 34.29 26.25 -7.56
C ALA A 25 33.17 25.24 -7.82
N LEU A 26 33.53 23.96 -7.84
CA LEU A 26 32.61 22.84 -7.92
C LEU A 26 31.68 22.89 -6.70
N THR A 27 30.51 23.50 -6.88
CA THR A 27 29.36 23.29 -6.00
C THR A 27 28.84 21.88 -6.20
N LEU A 28 29.64 20.90 -5.76
CA LEU A 28 29.18 19.60 -5.29
C LEU A 28 28.39 19.81 -3.99
N GLY A 29 27.35 20.63 -4.07
CA GLY A 29 26.22 20.50 -3.16
C GLY A 29 25.71 19.09 -3.40
N ALA A 30 25.88 18.23 -2.41
CA ALA A 30 25.30 16.91 -2.45
C ALA A 30 23.80 17.09 -2.68
N ARG A 31 23.31 16.64 -3.84
CA ARG A 31 21.89 16.29 -3.95
C ARG A 31 21.69 15.21 -2.90
N ALA A 32 21.06 15.56 -1.79
CA ALA A 32 20.36 14.57 -0.99
C ALA A 32 19.48 13.77 -1.95
N GLY A 33 19.40 12.46 -1.77
CA GLY A 33 18.51 11.62 -2.57
C GLY A 33 17.12 12.25 -2.52
N MET A 34 16.58 12.59 -3.69
CA MET A 34 15.16 12.85 -3.81
C MET A 34 14.50 11.50 -3.57
N ALA A 35 13.86 11.33 -2.42
CA ALA A 35 13.36 10.03 -1.98
C ALA A 35 12.51 9.39 -3.08
N GLU A 36 12.92 8.21 -3.52
CA GLU A 36 12.36 7.56 -4.71
C GLU A 36 11.17 6.68 -4.31
N THR A 37 10.04 6.84 -4.99
CA THR A 37 8.84 6.06 -4.72
C THR A 37 8.81 4.80 -5.58
N PHE A 38 8.56 3.66 -4.96
CA PHE A 38 8.40 2.36 -5.61
C PHE A 38 7.03 1.76 -5.32
N ALA A 39 6.52 0.98 -6.27
CA ALA A 39 5.28 0.22 -6.14
C ALA A 39 5.55 -1.28 -6.29
N TYR A 40 4.87 -2.07 -5.47
CA TYR A 40 4.94 -3.52 -5.42
C TYR A 40 3.56 -4.12 -5.68
N VAL A 41 3.40 -4.82 -6.81
CA VAL A 41 2.13 -5.44 -7.21
C VAL A 41 2.18 -6.94 -6.99
N GLY A 42 1.30 -7.48 -6.12
CA GLY A 42 1.21 -8.90 -5.83
C GLY A 42 0.39 -9.68 -6.86
N ASN A 43 1.01 -10.63 -7.55
CA ASN A 43 0.41 -11.41 -8.64
C ASN A 43 0.17 -12.87 -8.20
N ALA A 44 -1.09 -13.26 -8.06
CA ALA A 44 -1.46 -14.53 -7.41
C ALA A 44 -1.42 -15.75 -8.32
N ASP A 45 -1.57 -15.58 -9.63
CA ASP A 45 -1.61 -16.69 -10.59
C ASP A 45 -0.22 -16.99 -11.20
N SER A 46 0.70 -16.02 -11.21
CA SER A 46 2.09 -16.19 -11.64
C SER A 46 3.12 -16.33 -10.51
N ASN A 47 2.69 -16.24 -9.24
CA ASN A 47 3.56 -16.37 -8.04
C ASN A 47 4.76 -15.41 -8.07
N ASP A 48 4.50 -14.12 -8.29
CA ASP A 48 5.51 -13.08 -8.31
C ASP A 48 5.00 -11.74 -7.75
N ILE A 49 5.96 -10.81 -7.56
CA ILE A 49 5.70 -9.39 -7.42
C ILE A 49 6.27 -8.64 -8.62
N SER A 50 5.46 -7.80 -9.25
CA SER A 50 5.97 -6.79 -10.20
C SER A 50 6.39 -5.54 -9.44
N VAL A 51 7.64 -5.13 -9.60
CA VAL A 51 8.25 -3.95 -8.98
C VAL A 51 8.35 -2.82 -10.00
N PHE A 52 7.89 -1.63 -9.63
CA PHE A 52 7.96 -0.42 -10.44
C PHE A 52 8.55 0.74 -9.65
N LYS A 53 9.21 1.66 -10.34
CA LYS A 53 9.60 2.98 -9.85
C LYS A 53 8.61 4.03 -10.37
N LEU A 54 8.05 4.85 -9.49
CA LEU A 54 7.16 5.97 -9.80
C LEU A 54 7.99 7.24 -10.02
N ALA A 55 7.84 7.86 -11.19
CA ALA A 55 8.42 9.16 -11.50
C ALA A 55 7.49 10.32 -11.08
N GLU A 56 8.06 11.53 -10.93
CA GLU A 56 7.35 12.75 -10.47
C GLU A 56 6.14 13.16 -11.34
N ASN A 57 6.01 12.61 -12.55
CA ASN A 57 4.92 12.85 -13.49
C ASN A 57 3.81 11.77 -13.46
N GLY A 58 3.95 10.71 -12.65
CA GLY A 58 3.03 9.56 -12.63
C GLY A 58 3.43 8.39 -13.53
N GLU A 59 4.60 8.43 -14.19
CA GLU A 59 5.08 7.33 -15.02
C GLU A 59 5.71 6.21 -14.18
N MET A 60 5.28 4.97 -14.43
CA MET A 60 5.82 3.77 -13.79
C MET A 60 6.87 3.14 -14.70
N THR A 61 8.12 3.10 -14.23
CA THR A 61 9.20 2.36 -14.90
C THR A 61 9.30 0.96 -14.28
N PRO A 62 9.17 -0.14 -15.05
CA PRO A 62 9.39 -1.49 -14.53
C PRO A 62 10.84 -1.66 -14.03
N VAL A 63 10.99 -2.28 -12.86
CA VAL A 63 12.29 -2.51 -12.20
C VAL A 63 12.62 -4.00 -12.19
N GLN A 64 11.67 -4.84 -11.77
CA GLN A 64 11.91 -6.27 -11.53
C GLN A 64 10.58 -7.05 -11.57
N THR A 65 10.63 -8.33 -11.92
CA THR A 65 9.61 -9.32 -11.55
C THR A 65 10.24 -10.30 -10.56
N ALA A 66 9.81 -10.25 -9.30
CA ALA A 66 10.36 -11.06 -8.21
C ALA A 66 9.49 -12.29 -7.96
N ALA A 67 9.89 -13.43 -8.54
CA ALA A 67 9.21 -14.71 -8.35
C ALA A 67 9.34 -15.23 -6.90
N PHE A 68 8.40 -16.09 -6.49
CA PHE A 68 8.34 -16.66 -5.14
C PHE A 68 9.11 -18.00 -5.03
N PRO A 69 10.30 -18.05 -4.39
CA PRO A 69 11.09 -19.28 -4.36
C PRO A 69 10.46 -20.33 -3.46
N GLY A 70 10.36 -21.57 -3.95
CA GLY A 70 9.71 -22.68 -3.22
C GLY A 70 8.18 -22.60 -3.19
N VAL A 71 7.56 -21.96 -4.19
CA VAL A 71 6.09 -21.83 -4.30
C VAL A 71 5.59 -22.30 -5.67
N ASP A 72 5.43 -23.62 -5.82
CA ASP A 72 5.05 -24.23 -7.11
C ASP A 72 3.59 -23.98 -7.51
N LYS A 73 2.69 -23.82 -6.52
CA LYS A 73 1.24 -23.71 -6.75
C LYS A 73 0.74 -22.27 -6.57
N PRO A 74 0.02 -21.68 -7.54
CA PRO A 74 -0.52 -20.33 -7.40
C PRO A 74 -1.59 -20.21 -6.30
N GLY A 75 -1.68 -19.00 -5.74
CA GLY A 75 -2.65 -18.63 -4.71
C GLY A 75 -3.99 -18.15 -5.27
N SER A 76 -4.94 -17.89 -4.39
CA SER A 76 -6.20 -17.20 -4.76
C SER A 76 -6.09 -15.68 -4.69
N SER A 77 -5.23 -15.16 -3.81
CA SER A 77 -4.81 -13.75 -3.73
C SER A 77 -3.42 -13.69 -3.06
N THR A 78 -2.72 -12.56 -3.18
CA THR A 78 -1.35 -12.35 -2.68
C THR A 78 -1.34 -11.13 -1.75
N PRO A 79 -1.80 -11.25 -0.49
CA PRO A 79 -1.73 -10.14 0.45
C PRO A 79 -0.27 -9.79 0.77
N LEU A 80 0.05 -8.51 0.70
CA LEU A 80 1.37 -7.98 1.03
C LEU A 80 1.35 -7.26 2.38
N ALA A 81 2.52 -7.14 3.01
CA ALA A 81 2.80 -6.21 4.09
C ALA A 81 4.26 -5.77 4.02
N ILE A 82 4.56 -4.54 4.45
CA ILE A 82 5.92 -4.00 4.52
C ILE A 82 6.22 -3.61 5.97
N THR A 83 7.45 -3.86 6.39
CA THR A 83 7.96 -3.52 7.72
C THR A 83 8.06 -1.99 7.91
N PRO A 84 7.85 -1.45 9.12
CA PRO A 84 7.80 0.01 9.36
C PRO A 84 9.11 0.77 9.08
N ASP A 85 10.24 0.09 8.91
CA ASP A 85 11.53 0.67 8.51
C ASP A 85 11.79 0.61 6.99
N HIS A 86 10.79 0.14 6.22
CA HIS A 86 10.80 -0.04 4.77
C HIS A 86 11.87 -1.02 4.25
N ARG A 87 12.42 -1.91 5.09
CA ARG A 87 13.50 -2.83 4.67
C ARG A 87 13.05 -4.20 4.19
N VAL A 88 11.88 -4.66 4.61
CA VAL A 88 11.40 -6.01 4.28
C VAL A 88 9.94 -5.96 3.84
N LEU A 89 9.69 -6.54 2.66
CA LEU A 89 8.36 -6.85 2.13
C LEU A 89 8.05 -8.33 2.37
N ILE A 90 6.83 -8.61 2.79
CA ILE A 90 6.32 -9.94 3.11
C ILE A 90 5.10 -10.22 2.22
N ALA A 91 5.05 -11.37 1.57
CA ALA A 91 3.96 -11.80 0.68
C ALA A 91 3.33 -13.10 1.19
N GLY A 92 2.01 -13.09 1.46
CA GLY A 92 1.26 -14.26 1.90
C GLY A 92 0.89 -15.20 0.76
N VAL A 93 1.30 -16.46 0.85
CA VAL A 93 0.96 -17.51 -0.12
C VAL A 93 -0.31 -18.23 0.30
N ARG A 94 -1.33 -18.14 -0.55
CA ARG A 94 -2.68 -18.67 -0.28
C ARG A 94 -2.95 -20.08 -0.82
N SER A 95 -1.89 -20.80 -1.17
CA SER A 95 -1.86 -22.21 -1.57
C SER A 95 -1.08 -23.04 -0.54
N GLN A 96 -1.21 -24.37 -0.58
CA GLN A 96 -0.42 -25.25 0.29
C GLN A 96 0.98 -25.53 -0.29
N PRO A 97 2.04 -25.57 0.53
CA PRO A 97 2.06 -25.28 1.97
C PRO A 97 1.87 -23.78 2.24
N PHE A 98 1.02 -23.44 3.22
CA PHE A 98 0.72 -22.04 3.55
C PHE A 98 1.94 -21.38 4.18
N GLN A 99 2.45 -20.34 3.53
CA GLN A 99 3.71 -19.70 3.88
C GLN A 99 3.71 -18.21 3.55
N ALA A 100 4.60 -17.46 4.19
CA ALA A 100 4.90 -16.07 3.87
C ALA A 100 6.31 -15.99 3.28
N VAL A 101 6.42 -15.51 2.04
CA VAL A 101 7.71 -15.29 1.37
C VAL A 101 8.20 -13.91 1.76
N SER A 102 9.42 -13.82 2.27
CA SER A 102 10.01 -12.58 2.78
C SER A 102 11.12 -12.11 1.85
N PHE A 103 11.15 -10.80 1.58
CA PHE A 103 12.10 -10.14 0.67
C PHE A 103 12.72 -8.92 1.34
N ALA A 104 14.04 -8.80 1.33
CA ALA A 104 14.72 -7.54 1.61
C ALA A 104 14.55 -6.57 0.42
N ILE A 105 14.25 -5.32 0.73
CA ILE A 105 14.15 -4.21 -0.22
C ILE A 105 15.52 -3.52 -0.32
N ASP A 106 16.08 -3.42 -1.52
CA ASP A 106 17.25 -2.56 -1.76
C ASP A 106 16.82 -1.08 -1.75
N PRO A 107 17.37 -0.23 -0.86
CA PRO A 107 16.90 1.15 -0.68
C PRO A 107 17.22 2.08 -1.87
N LYS A 108 18.10 1.69 -2.80
CA LYS A 108 18.53 2.55 -3.92
C LYS A 108 17.85 2.21 -5.25
N THR A 109 17.24 1.04 -5.33
CA THR A 109 16.68 0.50 -6.58
C THR A 109 15.29 -0.10 -6.40
N GLY A 110 14.80 -0.22 -5.16
CA GLY A 110 13.51 -0.84 -4.83
C GLY A 110 13.47 -2.36 -5.06
N GLN A 111 14.54 -2.97 -5.56
CA GLN A 111 14.58 -4.39 -5.90
C GLN A 111 14.40 -5.29 -4.68
N LEU A 112 13.68 -6.38 -4.87
CA LEU A 112 13.42 -7.42 -3.88
C LEU A 112 14.45 -8.55 -3.99
N SER A 113 15.15 -8.81 -2.90
CA SER A 113 16.03 -9.98 -2.71
C SER A 113 15.38 -10.95 -1.74
N HIS A 114 15.17 -12.20 -2.13
CA HIS A 114 14.58 -13.22 -1.26
C HIS A 114 15.47 -13.51 -0.05
N ILE A 115 14.87 -13.56 1.14
CA ILE A 115 15.58 -13.79 2.43
C ILE A 115 15.07 -15.01 3.21
N GLY A 116 13.92 -15.58 2.84
CA GLY A 116 13.39 -16.81 3.45
C GLY A 116 11.87 -16.93 3.38
N ASN A 117 11.36 -18.12 3.68
CA ASN A 117 9.93 -18.42 3.79
C ASN A 117 9.60 -18.82 5.23
N GLY A 118 8.47 -18.33 5.75
CA GLY A 118 7.94 -18.65 7.08
C GLY A 118 6.57 -19.33 7.02
N PRO A 119 6.20 -20.21 7.95
CA PRO A 119 4.92 -20.93 7.91
C PRO A 119 3.73 -20.04 8.36
N LEU A 120 2.61 -20.12 7.64
CA LEU A 120 1.34 -19.51 8.04
C LEU A 120 0.36 -20.59 8.54
N ALA A 121 -0.52 -20.22 9.47
CA ALA A 121 -1.46 -21.16 10.09
C ALA A 121 -2.61 -21.63 9.17
N ASP A 122 -2.83 -20.95 8.04
CA ASP A 122 -3.91 -21.20 7.08
C ASP A 122 -3.72 -20.35 5.80
N SER A 123 -4.65 -20.43 4.85
CA SER A 123 -4.80 -19.48 3.74
C SER A 123 -5.21 -18.10 4.28
N MET A 124 -4.22 -17.22 4.50
CA MET A 124 -4.44 -15.86 5.01
C MET A 124 -4.89 -14.93 3.88
N ALA A 125 -6.03 -14.27 4.04
CA ALA A 125 -6.61 -13.34 3.06
C ALA A 125 -6.06 -11.92 3.16
N ASN A 126 -5.50 -11.56 4.32
CA ASN A 126 -4.79 -10.31 4.63
C ASN A 126 -3.65 -10.61 5.61
N ILE A 127 -2.59 -9.82 5.53
CA ILE A 127 -1.48 -9.76 6.48
C ILE A 127 -1.15 -8.29 6.78
N ALA A 128 -0.56 -8.00 7.94
CA ALA A 128 -0.05 -6.67 8.30
C ALA A 128 1.05 -6.80 9.37
N THR A 129 2.06 -5.93 9.37
CA THR A 129 3.02 -5.87 10.48
C THR A 129 2.49 -4.99 11.61
N ASP A 130 2.92 -5.23 12.85
CA ASP A 130 2.76 -4.23 13.92
C ASP A 130 3.63 -2.99 13.65
N ARG A 131 3.32 -1.86 14.33
CA ARG A 131 4.03 -0.58 14.11
C ARG A 131 5.49 -0.60 14.58
N GLY A 132 5.90 -1.61 15.35
CA GLY A 132 7.27 -1.87 15.77
C GLY A 132 8.04 -2.88 14.90
N GLY A 133 7.40 -3.51 13.90
CA GLY A 133 8.06 -4.45 12.98
C GLY A 133 8.52 -5.77 13.61
N LYS A 134 7.88 -6.21 14.71
CA LYS A 134 8.23 -7.41 15.46
C LYS A 134 7.30 -8.60 15.22
N VAL A 135 6.05 -8.35 14.80
CA VAL A 135 5.08 -9.41 14.48
C VAL A 135 4.34 -9.14 13.18
N LEU A 136 3.92 -10.21 12.53
CA LEU A 136 2.95 -10.24 11.45
C LEU A 136 1.59 -10.71 12.00
N PHE A 137 0.59 -9.86 11.88
CA PHE A 137 -0.83 -10.20 12.03
C PHE A 137 -1.35 -10.78 10.72
N SER A 138 -2.26 -11.75 10.81
CA SER A 138 -2.88 -12.37 9.63
C SER A 138 -4.30 -12.87 9.89
N ALA A 139 -5.15 -12.85 8.87
CA ALA A 139 -6.56 -13.25 8.93
C ALA A 139 -6.90 -14.32 7.88
N SER A 140 -7.55 -15.42 8.28
CA SER A 140 -8.00 -16.46 7.34
C SER A 140 -9.50 -16.46 7.12
N TYR A 141 -9.88 -16.16 5.87
CA TYR A 141 -11.25 -16.15 5.40
C TYR A 141 -11.88 -17.56 5.41
N GLY A 142 -11.11 -18.58 5.02
CA GLY A 142 -11.60 -19.97 5.03
C GLY A 142 -11.51 -20.63 6.41
N GLY A 143 -10.50 -20.26 7.20
CA GLY A 143 -10.21 -20.88 8.49
C GLY A 143 -10.99 -20.34 9.68
N ASN A 144 -11.72 -19.22 9.55
CA ASN A 144 -12.42 -18.54 10.64
C ASN A 144 -11.49 -18.28 11.85
N LYS A 145 -10.29 -17.77 11.57
CA LYS A 145 -9.22 -17.56 12.55
C LYS A 145 -8.32 -16.38 12.18
N VAL A 146 -7.65 -15.82 13.17
CA VAL A 146 -6.48 -14.93 13.00
C VAL A 146 -5.23 -15.57 13.61
N ALA A 147 -4.05 -15.12 13.21
CA ALA A 147 -2.79 -15.57 13.80
C ALA A 147 -1.79 -14.42 14.00
N VAL A 148 -0.90 -14.61 14.98
CA VAL A 148 0.27 -13.77 15.23
C VAL A 148 1.52 -14.60 15.01
N ASN A 149 2.35 -14.17 14.07
CA ASN A 149 3.66 -14.74 13.78
C ASN A 149 4.75 -13.73 14.19
N PRO A 150 5.75 -14.10 15.01
CA PRO A 150 6.92 -13.24 15.20
C PRO A 150 7.67 -13.02 13.89
N LEU A 151 8.33 -11.87 13.76
CA LEU A 151 9.31 -11.60 12.72
C LEU A 151 10.71 -11.83 13.31
N GLY A 152 11.53 -12.60 12.60
CA GLY A 152 12.95 -12.75 12.94
C GLY A 152 13.71 -11.43 12.75
N ALA A 153 14.91 -11.32 13.33
CA ALA A 153 15.74 -10.11 13.19
C ALA A 153 16.21 -9.81 11.74
N ASN A 154 16.00 -10.74 10.82
CA ASN A 154 16.19 -10.57 9.37
C ASN A 154 14.88 -10.24 8.62
N GLY A 155 13.73 -10.20 9.30
CA GLY A 155 12.39 -9.99 8.74
C GLY A 155 11.68 -11.26 8.23
N VAL A 156 12.29 -12.45 8.35
CA VAL A 156 11.61 -13.70 7.98
C VAL A 156 10.58 -14.08 9.04
N VAL A 157 9.38 -14.43 8.58
CA VAL A 157 8.24 -14.84 9.42
C VAL A 157 8.55 -16.15 10.17
N ALA A 158 8.39 -16.15 11.49
CA ALA A 158 8.55 -17.34 12.34
C ALA A 158 7.24 -18.12 12.47
N ALA A 159 7.27 -19.27 13.17
CA ALA A 159 6.06 -20.04 13.48
C ALA A 159 5.06 -19.22 14.33
N PRO A 160 3.74 -19.37 14.14
CA PRO A 160 2.75 -18.58 14.85
C PRO A 160 2.76 -18.88 16.36
N THR A 161 2.85 -17.84 17.18
CA THR A 161 2.80 -17.95 18.65
C THR A 161 1.36 -17.94 19.17
N GLN A 162 0.42 -17.37 18.40
CA GLN A 162 -1.00 -17.38 18.68
C GLN A 162 -1.78 -17.71 17.41
N VAL A 163 -2.78 -18.58 17.52
CA VAL A 163 -3.80 -18.83 16.49
C VAL A 163 -5.15 -18.79 17.19
N ILE A 164 -5.97 -17.79 16.87
CA ILE A 164 -7.16 -17.42 17.62
C ILE A 164 -8.39 -17.65 16.72
N PRO A 165 -9.32 -18.55 17.09
CA PRO A 165 -10.61 -18.69 16.40
C PRO A 165 -11.44 -17.41 16.48
N THR A 166 -12.18 -17.10 15.42
CA THR A 166 -12.99 -15.89 15.30
C THR A 166 -14.44 -16.21 14.89
N GLY A 167 -15.24 -15.17 14.65
CA GLY A 167 -16.44 -15.32 13.83
C GLY A 167 -16.10 -15.74 12.39
N LEU A 168 -17.15 -15.99 11.60
CA LEU A 168 -17.01 -16.48 10.23
C LEU A 168 -16.29 -15.47 9.34
N ASN A 169 -15.41 -16.00 8.48
CA ASN A 169 -14.70 -15.30 7.42
C ASN A 169 -13.90 -14.07 7.90
N ALA A 170 -12.84 -14.32 8.67
CA ALA A 170 -11.88 -13.29 9.04
C ALA A 170 -11.18 -12.72 7.79
N HIS A 171 -11.36 -11.44 7.46
CA HIS A 171 -10.86 -10.87 6.19
C HIS A 171 -9.69 -9.88 6.37
N ALA A 172 -9.65 -9.07 7.43
CA ALA A 172 -8.53 -8.18 7.74
C ALA A 172 -8.17 -8.28 9.24
N PHE A 173 -6.89 -8.11 9.58
CA PHE A 173 -6.42 -8.05 10.96
C PHE A 173 -5.30 -7.02 11.10
N LEU A 174 -5.66 -5.78 11.45
CA LEU A 174 -4.79 -4.60 11.32
C LEU A 174 -4.58 -3.89 12.68
N PRO A 175 -3.36 -3.41 12.97
CA PRO A 175 -3.08 -2.68 14.21
C PRO A 175 -3.57 -1.22 14.13
N SER A 176 -3.95 -0.70 15.28
CA SER A 176 -4.16 0.73 15.54
C SER A 176 -2.93 1.59 15.17
N PRO A 177 -3.08 2.91 14.95
CA PRO A 177 -1.96 3.81 14.68
C PRO A 177 -0.98 3.91 15.86
N ASP A 178 -1.47 3.79 17.10
CA ASP A 178 -0.68 3.84 18.33
C ASP A 178 -0.12 2.48 18.78
N ASN A 179 -0.33 1.42 17.99
CA ASN A 179 0.14 0.05 18.24
C ASN A 179 -0.32 -0.57 19.58
N ARG A 180 -1.45 -0.12 20.13
CA ARG A 180 -2.00 -0.61 21.42
C ARG A 180 -3.17 -1.56 21.27
N PHE A 181 -3.82 -1.54 20.10
CA PHE A 181 -4.93 -2.43 19.73
C PHE A 181 -4.75 -3.04 18.35
N VAL A 182 -5.38 -4.17 18.09
CA VAL A 182 -5.49 -4.82 16.77
C VAL A 182 -6.95 -5.24 16.55
N PHE A 183 -7.47 -4.99 15.36
CA PHE A 183 -8.89 -5.21 15.05
C PHE A 183 -9.06 -6.21 13.90
N ALA A 184 -9.91 -7.22 14.10
CA ALA A 184 -10.17 -8.27 13.12
C ALA A 184 -11.59 -8.19 12.57
N THR A 185 -11.74 -7.96 11.26
CA THR A 185 -13.06 -8.01 10.61
C THR A 185 -13.50 -9.46 10.43
N ASN A 186 -14.77 -9.78 10.70
CA ASN A 186 -15.36 -11.08 10.43
C ASN A 186 -16.56 -10.90 9.49
N LEU A 187 -16.30 -11.05 8.20
CA LEU A 187 -17.23 -10.75 7.11
C LEU A 187 -18.51 -11.62 7.19
N GLY A 188 -18.39 -12.89 7.57
CA GLY A 188 -19.53 -13.80 7.68
C GLY A 188 -20.27 -13.71 9.03
N SER A 189 -19.93 -12.75 9.90
CA SER A 189 -20.55 -12.60 11.23
C SER A 189 -20.80 -11.15 11.63
N ASP A 190 -20.77 -10.24 10.65
CA ASP A 190 -21.09 -8.81 10.77
C ASP A 190 -20.52 -8.17 12.05
N GLN A 191 -19.22 -8.34 12.26
CA GLN A 191 -18.54 -7.85 13.45
C GLN A 191 -17.08 -7.48 13.21
N VAL A 192 -16.56 -6.65 14.11
CA VAL A 192 -15.13 -6.36 14.27
C VAL A 192 -14.72 -6.81 15.67
N LEU A 193 -13.80 -7.77 15.77
CA LEU A 193 -13.18 -8.15 17.05
C LEU A 193 -12.10 -7.13 17.42
N SER A 194 -11.99 -6.80 18.71
CA SER A 194 -10.98 -5.91 19.26
C SER A 194 -10.09 -6.66 20.26
N PHE A 195 -8.78 -6.45 20.16
CA PHE A 195 -7.77 -6.98 21.07
C PHE A 195 -6.83 -5.86 21.50
N SER A 196 -6.52 -5.78 22.80
CA SER A 196 -5.35 -5.08 23.31
C SER A 196 -4.08 -5.84 22.95
N PHE A 197 -2.99 -5.13 22.62
CA PHE A 197 -1.73 -5.70 22.16
C PHE A 197 -0.55 -5.27 23.04
N GLU A 198 0.30 -6.24 23.40
CA GLU A 198 1.56 -6.00 24.10
C GLU A 198 2.75 -6.08 23.13
N PRO A 199 3.29 -4.95 22.63
CA PRO A 199 4.34 -4.91 21.61
C PRO A 199 5.72 -5.39 22.09
N THR A 200 5.88 -5.75 23.37
CA THR A 200 7.07 -6.40 23.91
C THR A 200 7.05 -7.90 23.69
N THR A 201 5.90 -8.55 23.86
CA THR A 201 5.74 -10.02 23.82
C THR A 201 5.02 -10.53 22.57
N GLY A 202 4.31 -9.65 21.86
CA GLY A 202 3.41 -10.00 20.77
C GLY A 202 2.04 -10.53 21.26
N ALA A 203 1.78 -10.54 22.57
CA ALA A 203 0.55 -11.10 23.13
C ALA A 203 -0.68 -10.23 22.81
N LEU A 204 -1.80 -10.91 22.57
CA LEU A 204 -3.12 -10.31 22.40
C LEU A 204 -4.01 -10.67 23.59
N THR A 205 -4.77 -9.69 24.08
CA THR A 205 -5.84 -9.90 25.06
C THR A 205 -7.15 -9.37 24.46
N PRO A 206 -8.26 -10.15 24.45
CA PRO A 206 -9.57 -9.63 24.05
C PRO A 206 -9.91 -8.34 24.80
N ASN A 207 -10.39 -7.33 24.07
CA ASN A 207 -10.84 -6.07 24.67
C ASN A 207 -12.22 -6.24 25.35
N ASP A 208 -12.69 -5.23 26.07
CA ASP A 208 -14.08 -5.16 26.56
C ASP A 208 -14.76 -3.88 26.03
N PRO A 209 -15.76 -3.99 25.11
CA PRO A 209 -16.30 -5.22 24.53
C PRO A 209 -15.34 -5.89 23.54
N GLN A 210 -15.34 -7.23 23.50
CA GLN A 210 -14.49 -7.99 22.56
C GLN A 210 -14.91 -7.80 21.09
N ALA A 211 -16.17 -7.47 20.81
CA ALA A 211 -16.70 -7.42 19.46
C ALA A 211 -17.69 -6.26 19.26
N TYR A 212 -17.41 -5.40 18.29
CA TYR A 212 -18.38 -4.43 17.78
C TYR A 212 -19.28 -5.13 16.76
N LYS A 213 -20.60 -5.09 16.98
CA LYS A 213 -21.60 -5.61 16.04
C LYS A 213 -21.96 -4.56 15.00
N LEU A 214 -22.09 -5.02 13.77
CA LEU A 214 -22.50 -4.24 12.60
C LEU A 214 -23.84 -4.79 12.08
N PRO A 215 -24.57 -4.05 11.22
CA PRO A 215 -25.81 -4.54 10.63
C PRO A 215 -25.62 -5.83 9.82
N GLU A 216 -26.61 -6.72 9.92
CA GLU A 216 -26.59 -8.03 9.25
C GLU A 216 -26.38 -7.91 7.74
N LYS A 217 -25.61 -8.85 7.17
CA LYS A 217 -25.33 -9.00 5.73
C LYS A 217 -24.58 -7.80 5.14
N SER A 218 -23.89 -7.02 5.96
CA SER A 218 -23.00 -5.96 5.48
C SER A 218 -21.66 -6.55 5.01
N GLY A 219 -21.09 -7.46 5.81
CA GLY A 219 -19.84 -8.13 5.47
C GLY A 219 -18.60 -7.24 5.60
N PRO A 220 -18.24 -6.77 6.81
CA PRO A 220 -17.05 -5.94 7.03
C PRO A 220 -15.80 -6.62 6.47
N ARG A 221 -15.07 -5.91 5.60
CA ARG A 221 -13.94 -6.48 4.84
C ARG A 221 -12.61 -5.85 5.23
N HIS A 222 -12.24 -4.73 4.62
CA HIS A 222 -11.04 -3.96 4.91
C HIS A 222 -11.40 -2.67 5.64
N PHE A 223 -10.43 -2.05 6.30
CA PHE A 223 -10.59 -0.75 6.97
C PHE A 223 -9.27 0.00 7.05
N VAL A 224 -9.35 1.33 7.18
CA VAL A 224 -8.20 2.22 7.25
C VAL A 224 -8.44 3.29 8.32
N PHE A 225 -7.40 3.62 9.10
CA PHE A 225 -7.42 4.72 10.04
C PHE A 225 -7.07 6.03 9.33
N HIS A 226 -7.74 7.14 9.68
CA HIS A 226 -7.31 8.46 9.25
C HIS A 226 -5.93 8.79 9.86
N PRO A 227 -4.98 9.40 9.11
CA PRO A 227 -3.67 9.84 9.62
C PRO A 227 -3.68 10.75 10.86
N ASN A 228 -4.84 11.26 11.31
CA ASN A 228 -4.98 12.06 12.54
C ASN A 228 -5.21 11.21 13.81
N GLY A 229 -5.38 9.89 13.68
CA GLY A 229 -5.62 8.97 14.79
C GLY A 229 -7.00 9.10 15.45
N LYS A 230 -8.00 9.70 14.78
CA LYS A 230 -9.34 9.97 15.35
C LYS A 230 -10.51 9.27 14.65
N PHE A 231 -10.29 8.73 13.45
CA PHE A 231 -11.36 8.14 12.65
C PHE A 231 -10.94 6.82 12.01
N VAL A 232 -11.92 5.93 11.79
CA VAL A 232 -11.77 4.69 11.02
C VAL A 232 -12.78 4.69 9.88
N TYR A 233 -12.36 4.20 8.71
CA TYR A 233 -13.22 3.98 7.56
C TYR A 233 -13.23 2.50 7.19
N MET A 234 -14.42 1.91 7.03
CA MET A 234 -14.61 0.49 6.74
C MET A 234 -15.40 0.30 5.46
N ILE A 235 -15.03 -0.72 4.67
CA ILE A 235 -15.78 -1.14 3.48
C ILE A 235 -16.44 -2.50 3.72
N HIS A 236 -17.69 -2.61 3.29
CA HIS A 236 -18.57 -3.75 3.53
C HIS A 236 -18.81 -4.50 2.21
N GLU A 237 -18.26 -5.71 2.08
CA GLU A 237 -18.19 -6.46 0.82
C GLU A 237 -19.56 -6.83 0.25
N LEU A 238 -20.51 -7.18 1.13
CA LEU A 238 -21.76 -7.85 0.73
C LEU A 238 -22.88 -6.89 0.35
N ASN A 239 -22.86 -5.66 0.88
CA ASN A 239 -23.85 -4.62 0.58
C ASN A 239 -23.26 -3.36 -0.08
N GLY A 240 -21.93 -3.20 -0.12
CA GLY A 240 -21.28 -2.05 -0.75
C GLY A 240 -21.28 -0.78 0.09
N ASP A 241 -21.60 -0.86 1.39
CA ASP A 241 -21.50 0.29 2.30
C ASP A 241 -20.03 0.71 2.53
N VAL A 242 -19.84 2.00 2.73
CA VAL A 242 -18.65 2.57 3.38
C VAL A 242 -19.09 3.29 4.65
N ALA A 243 -18.62 2.82 5.80
CA ALA A 243 -18.95 3.37 7.11
C ALA A 243 -17.77 4.14 7.70
N ALA A 244 -18.07 5.26 8.36
CA ALA A 244 -17.10 6.12 9.05
C ALA A 244 -17.36 6.07 10.57
N PHE A 245 -16.29 5.91 11.36
CA PHE A 245 -16.35 5.77 12.82
C PHE A 245 -15.43 6.77 13.50
N ASN A 246 -15.81 7.25 14.69
CA ASN A 246 -14.85 7.83 15.63
C ASN A 246 -13.95 6.71 16.18
N TYR A 247 -12.69 7.03 16.48
CA TYR A 247 -11.77 6.14 17.18
C TYR A 247 -11.35 6.74 18.51
N GLU A 248 -11.76 6.10 19.62
CA GLU A 248 -11.33 6.47 20.96
C GLU A 248 -10.00 5.76 21.26
N ALA A 249 -8.87 6.45 21.10
CA ALA A 249 -7.55 5.84 21.19
C ALA A 249 -7.20 5.27 22.57
N LYS A 250 -7.81 5.70 23.68
CA LYS A 250 -7.45 5.20 25.02
C LYS A 250 -7.95 3.76 25.24
N GLY A 251 -9.22 3.47 24.91
CA GLY A 251 -9.86 2.16 25.06
C GLY A 251 -10.03 1.36 23.76
N GLY A 252 -9.73 1.97 22.61
CA GLY A 252 -9.89 1.34 21.29
C GLY A 252 -11.34 1.30 20.78
N ALA A 253 -12.24 2.11 21.33
CA ALA A 253 -13.67 2.10 20.99
C ALA A 253 -13.97 2.75 19.64
N TRP A 254 -15.01 2.25 18.96
CA TRP A 254 -15.44 2.68 17.62
C TRP A 254 -16.93 3.08 17.64
N ASP A 255 -17.26 4.32 17.28
CA ASP A 255 -18.65 4.83 17.23
C ASP A 255 -19.02 5.29 15.81
N GLU A 256 -20.07 4.73 15.19
CA GLU A 256 -20.44 5.06 13.80
C GLU A 256 -20.97 6.50 13.65
N ILE A 257 -20.32 7.28 12.79
CA ILE A 257 -20.60 8.69 12.48
C ILE A 257 -21.60 8.81 11.32
N GLN A 258 -21.38 7.99 10.29
CA GLN A 258 -22.03 8.08 9.00
C GLN A 258 -21.87 6.78 8.23
N ARG A 259 -22.87 6.49 7.38
CA ARG A 259 -22.73 5.56 6.28
C ARG A 259 -22.94 6.22 4.92
N THR A 260 -22.20 5.77 3.93
CA THR A 260 -22.35 6.07 2.50
C THR A 260 -22.16 4.77 1.71
N THR A 261 -22.09 4.81 0.37
CA THR A 261 -21.91 3.62 -0.47
C THR A 261 -20.78 3.80 -1.48
N ALA A 262 -20.08 2.70 -1.77
CA ALA A 262 -19.13 2.59 -2.87
C ALA A 262 -19.81 2.28 -4.23
N LEU A 263 -21.12 2.00 -4.23
CA LEU A 263 -21.89 1.66 -5.41
C LEU A 263 -22.18 2.92 -6.27
N PRO A 264 -22.05 2.83 -7.61
CA PRO A 264 -22.55 3.87 -8.52
C PRO A 264 -24.06 4.09 -8.38
N GLU A 265 -24.52 5.32 -8.67
CA GLU A 265 -25.93 5.68 -8.66
C GLU A 265 -26.76 4.76 -9.58
N GLY A 266 -27.92 4.31 -9.09
CA GLY A 266 -28.81 3.42 -9.84
C GLY A 266 -28.38 1.96 -9.95
N PHE A 267 -27.27 1.55 -9.31
CA PHE A 267 -26.85 0.14 -9.32
C PHE A 267 -27.83 -0.77 -8.55
N THR A 268 -28.30 -1.84 -9.22
CA THR A 268 -29.25 -2.83 -8.67
C THR A 268 -28.71 -4.27 -8.69
N GLY A 269 -27.42 -4.45 -9.00
CA GLY A 269 -26.78 -5.76 -9.00
C GLY A 269 -26.39 -6.23 -7.61
N LYS A 270 -25.64 -7.35 -7.52
CA LYS A 270 -25.04 -7.80 -6.26
C LYS A 270 -23.74 -7.02 -5.99
N PRO A 271 -23.61 -6.30 -4.85
CA PRO A 271 -22.36 -5.67 -4.45
C PRO A 271 -21.23 -6.69 -4.26
N TRP A 272 -20.01 -6.28 -4.57
CA TRP A 272 -18.80 -7.02 -4.23
C TRP A 272 -17.63 -6.07 -3.91
N ALA A 273 -17.89 -5.11 -3.03
CA ALA A 273 -16.93 -4.09 -2.63
C ALA A 273 -15.66 -4.70 -2.03
N ALA A 274 -14.50 -4.10 -2.30
CA ALA A 274 -13.19 -4.67 -2.02
C ALA A 274 -12.32 -3.77 -1.14
N ASP A 275 -11.45 -2.96 -1.72
CA ASP A 275 -10.37 -2.31 -0.99
C ASP A 275 -10.71 -0.88 -0.59
N ILE A 276 -10.03 -0.34 0.43
CA ILE A 276 -10.31 1.00 0.98
C ILE A 276 -9.04 1.65 1.50
N HIS A 277 -8.70 2.82 0.97
CA HIS A 277 -7.48 3.57 1.32
C HIS A 277 -7.76 5.07 1.41
N ILE A 278 -7.05 5.73 2.32
CA ILE A 278 -7.08 7.19 2.50
C ILE A 278 -5.74 7.79 2.07
N THR A 279 -5.76 9.00 1.53
CA THR A 279 -4.52 9.73 1.21
C THR A 279 -3.67 9.95 2.47
N PRO A 280 -2.34 9.93 2.37
CA PRO A 280 -1.44 10.34 3.45
C PRO A 280 -1.74 11.73 4.05
N ASP A 281 -2.26 12.69 3.27
CA ASP A 281 -2.74 13.99 3.78
C ASP A 281 -4.10 13.94 4.52
N GLY A 282 -4.78 12.79 4.49
CA GLY A 282 -6.07 12.52 5.13
C GLY A 282 -7.29 13.15 4.46
N ARG A 283 -7.13 13.82 3.31
CA ARG A 283 -8.20 14.64 2.70
C ARG A 283 -9.13 13.87 1.77
N PHE A 284 -8.69 12.75 1.22
CA PHE A 284 -9.48 11.94 0.28
C PHE A 284 -9.44 10.45 0.63
N LEU A 285 -10.60 9.80 0.51
CA LEU A 285 -10.78 8.37 0.71
C LEU A 285 -11.23 7.74 -0.61
N TYR A 286 -10.79 6.53 -0.90
CA TYR A 286 -11.18 5.77 -2.08
C TYR A 286 -11.64 4.37 -1.69
N ALA A 287 -12.53 3.79 -2.49
CA ALA A 287 -13.07 2.45 -2.34
C ALA A 287 -13.14 1.74 -3.70
N SER A 288 -12.82 0.45 -3.79
CA SER A 288 -12.96 -0.33 -5.03
C SER A 288 -14.15 -1.28 -5.02
N GLU A 289 -14.77 -1.50 -6.17
CA GLU A 289 -15.98 -2.33 -6.30
C GLU A 289 -15.85 -3.31 -7.47
N ARG A 290 -15.99 -4.63 -7.18
CA ARG A 290 -15.65 -5.70 -8.13
C ARG A 290 -16.72 -6.00 -9.16
N THR A 291 -18.01 -5.78 -8.87
CA THR A 291 -19.09 -6.09 -9.83
C THR A 291 -19.16 -5.03 -10.94
N THR A 292 -19.03 -3.75 -10.58
CA THR A 292 -19.07 -2.60 -11.50
C THR A 292 -17.72 -2.27 -12.11
N ASN A 293 -16.61 -2.73 -11.52
CA ASN A 293 -15.24 -2.43 -11.94
C ASN A 293 -14.91 -0.93 -11.77
N THR A 294 -15.21 -0.38 -10.60
CA THR A 294 -15.07 1.06 -10.31
C THR A 294 -14.16 1.34 -9.11
N LEU A 295 -13.62 2.56 -9.10
CA LEU A 295 -13.07 3.24 -7.92
C LEU A 295 -14.01 4.41 -7.58
N THR A 296 -14.56 4.40 -6.37
CA THR A 296 -15.42 5.47 -5.84
C THR A 296 -14.60 6.34 -4.88
N ALA A 297 -14.66 7.65 -5.09
CA ALA A 297 -13.88 8.65 -4.37
C ALA A 297 -14.75 9.47 -3.41
N TYR A 298 -14.22 9.82 -2.25
CA TYR A 298 -14.86 10.67 -1.24
C TYR A 298 -13.91 11.75 -0.74
N LYS A 299 -14.45 12.94 -0.50
CA LYS A 299 -13.79 14.00 0.27
C LYS A 299 -14.05 13.77 1.75
N VAL A 300 -12.99 13.86 2.55
CA VAL A 300 -13.03 13.72 4.01
C VAL A 300 -13.19 15.10 4.66
N ASP A 301 -14.17 15.24 5.55
CA ASP A 301 -14.19 16.30 6.56
C ASP A 301 -13.28 15.88 7.72
N THR A 302 -12.07 16.44 7.76
CA THR A 302 -11.04 16.10 8.76
C THR A 302 -11.39 16.57 10.18
N SER A 303 -12.49 17.34 10.36
CA SER A 303 -13.00 17.80 11.65
C SER A 303 -14.09 16.89 12.23
N SER A 304 -15.00 16.38 11.38
CA SER A 304 -16.13 15.53 11.80
C SER A 304 -16.03 14.07 11.39
N GLY A 305 -15.00 13.68 10.62
CA GLY A 305 -14.81 12.33 10.08
C GLY A 305 -15.75 11.95 8.94
N LYS A 306 -16.60 12.89 8.49
CA LYS A 306 -17.65 12.61 7.49
C LYS A 306 -17.11 12.52 6.07
N LEU A 307 -17.81 11.74 5.25
CA LEU A 307 -17.49 11.48 3.85
C LEU A 307 -18.53 12.15 2.93
N THR A 308 -18.03 12.90 1.94
CA THR A 308 -18.85 13.41 0.84
C THR A 308 -18.39 12.76 -0.46
N THR A 309 -19.26 11.98 -1.11
CA THR A 309 -18.95 11.30 -2.38
C THR A 309 -18.61 12.32 -3.47
N ILE A 310 -17.48 12.13 -4.14
CA ILE A 310 -17.03 12.94 -5.29
C ILE A 310 -17.57 12.33 -6.59
N GLY A 311 -17.58 11.00 -6.68
CA GLY A 311 -18.02 10.23 -7.85
C GLY A 311 -17.23 8.94 -8.00
N SER A 312 -17.51 8.19 -9.07
CA SER A 312 -16.86 6.91 -9.38
C SER A 312 -16.24 6.93 -10.78
N VAL A 313 -15.08 6.28 -10.95
CA VAL A 313 -14.42 6.10 -12.25
C VAL A 313 -14.26 4.61 -12.59
N PRO A 314 -14.40 4.19 -13.86
CA PRO A 314 -14.04 2.85 -14.30
C PRO A 314 -12.55 2.53 -14.10
N THR A 315 -12.23 1.28 -13.79
CA THR A 315 -10.87 0.79 -13.54
C THR A 315 -10.63 -0.61 -14.14
N GLU A 316 -9.55 -1.28 -13.73
CA GLU A 316 -9.24 -2.66 -14.09
C GLU A 316 -10.40 -3.62 -13.75
N LYS A 317 -10.48 -4.76 -14.44
CA LYS A 317 -11.58 -5.69 -14.27
C LYS A 317 -11.45 -6.50 -12.96
N GLN A 318 -12.50 -6.49 -12.14
CA GLN A 318 -12.56 -7.07 -10.80
C GLN A 318 -11.49 -6.45 -9.85
N PRO A 319 -11.54 -5.13 -9.57
CA PRO A 319 -10.51 -4.40 -8.81
C PRO A 319 -10.46 -4.80 -7.33
N ARG A 320 -9.64 -5.81 -7.00
CA ARG A 320 -9.50 -6.35 -5.65
C ARG A 320 -8.58 -5.54 -4.74
N GLY A 321 -7.62 -4.85 -5.32
CA GLY A 321 -6.62 -4.09 -4.59
C GLY A 321 -6.21 -2.84 -5.37
N PHE A 322 -5.87 -1.80 -4.62
CA PHE A 322 -5.22 -0.60 -5.12
C PHE A 322 -4.43 0.02 -3.96
N ASN A 323 -3.62 1.04 -4.22
CA ASN A 323 -3.01 1.82 -3.16
C ASN A 323 -2.70 3.25 -3.65
N ILE A 324 -2.32 4.13 -2.72
CA ILE A 324 -2.07 5.55 -2.93
C ILE A 324 -0.60 5.84 -2.64
N ASP A 325 0.04 6.65 -3.48
CA ASP A 325 1.45 6.97 -3.29
C ASP A 325 1.69 7.87 -2.05
N PRO A 326 2.88 7.84 -1.42
CA PRO A 326 3.13 8.56 -0.17
C PRO A 326 3.06 10.10 -0.31
N SER A 327 3.10 10.64 -1.53
CA SER A 327 2.90 12.07 -1.82
C SER A 327 1.44 12.47 -2.07
N SER A 328 0.47 11.55 -1.97
CA SER A 328 -0.98 11.79 -2.18
C SER A 328 -1.36 12.30 -3.58
N ARG A 329 -0.53 12.06 -4.60
CA ARG A 329 -0.71 12.54 -5.99
C ARG A 329 -1.15 11.46 -6.95
N TYR A 330 -0.88 10.19 -6.65
CA TYR A 330 -1.13 9.06 -7.54
C TYR A 330 -1.82 7.91 -6.84
N LEU A 331 -2.71 7.23 -7.57
CA LEU A 331 -3.37 5.99 -7.15
C LEU A 331 -3.09 4.92 -8.21
N ALA A 332 -2.69 3.72 -7.79
CA ALA A 332 -2.44 2.59 -8.67
C ALA A 332 -3.37 1.42 -8.30
N ALA A 333 -4.14 0.92 -9.28
CA ALA A 333 -5.19 -0.08 -9.08
C ALA A 333 -5.03 -1.31 -10.00
N VAL A 334 -5.42 -2.48 -9.48
CA VAL A 334 -5.25 -3.78 -10.14
C VAL A 334 -6.49 -4.67 -10.02
N GLY A 335 -6.74 -5.47 -11.05
CA GLY A 335 -7.93 -6.33 -11.14
C GLY A 335 -7.63 -7.83 -11.23
N GLU A 336 -8.36 -8.65 -10.49
CA GLU A 336 -8.23 -10.13 -10.51
C GLU A 336 -8.52 -10.76 -11.89
N LEU A 337 -9.17 -10.02 -12.80
CA LEU A 337 -9.44 -10.40 -14.18
C LEU A 337 -8.79 -9.44 -15.19
N SER A 338 -7.67 -8.82 -14.79
CA SER A 338 -6.74 -8.06 -15.62
C SER A 338 -5.35 -8.69 -15.58
N ASP A 339 -4.47 -8.29 -16.48
CA ASP A 339 -3.02 -8.63 -16.48
C ASP A 339 -2.17 -7.36 -16.33
N GLY A 340 -2.67 -6.37 -15.58
CA GLY A 340 -2.02 -5.07 -15.45
C GLY A 340 -2.51 -4.19 -14.30
N MET A 341 -1.89 -3.01 -14.23
CA MET A 341 -2.09 -1.95 -13.25
C MET A 341 -2.39 -0.63 -13.95
N THR A 342 -3.53 -0.01 -13.67
CA THR A 342 -3.82 1.37 -14.10
C THR A 342 -3.39 2.36 -13.02
N VAL A 343 -2.64 3.39 -13.43
CA VAL A 343 -2.30 4.54 -12.60
C VAL A 343 -3.17 5.74 -12.94
N TYR A 344 -3.59 6.46 -11.89
CA TYR A 344 -4.40 7.66 -11.91
C TYR A 344 -3.64 8.80 -11.22
N ALA A 345 -3.78 10.02 -11.73
CA ALA A 345 -3.49 11.23 -10.95
C ALA A 345 -4.70 11.57 -10.06
N ILE A 346 -4.41 11.97 -8.82
CA ILE A 346 -5.37 12.55 -7.87
C ILE A 346 -5.33 14.07 -8.06
N ASP A 347 -6.47 14.69 -8.35
CA ASP A 347 -6.56 16.15 -8.31
C ASP A 347 -6.46 16.63 -6.84
N PRO A 348 -5.46 17.46 -6.48
CA PRO A 348 -5.19 17.81 -5.09
C PRO A 348 -6.23 18.76 -4.48
N SER A 349 -7.15 19.32 -5.27
CA SER A 349 -8.21 20.22 -4.79
C SER A 349 -9.52 19.49 -4.47
N SER A 350 -9.87 18.50 -5.30
CA SER A 350 -11.18 17.85 -5.36
C SER A 350 -11.16 16.36 -5.04
N GLY A 351 -10.01 15.69 -5.20
CA GLY A 351 -9.87 14.23 -5.04
C GLY A 351 -10.30 13.42 -6.27
N ALA A 352 -10.69 14.07 -7.37
CA ALA A 352 -11.07 13.40 -8.61
C ALA A 352 -9.89 12.62 -9.22
N LEU A 353 -10.17 11.44 -9.77
CA LEU A 353 -9.16 10.58 -10.40
C LEU A 353 -9.13 10.78 -11.92
N THR A 354 -7.96 11.13 -12.46
CA THR A 354 -7.71 11.16 -13.91
C THR A 354 -6.82 9.99 -14.30
N LYS A 355 -7.32 9.07 -15.14
CA LYS A 355 -6.53 7.94 -15.63
C LYS A 355 -5.33 8.45 -16.46
N LEU A 356 -4.13 7.97 -16.12
CA LEU A 356 -2.91 8.28 -16.85
C LEU A 356 -2.58 7.18 -17.86
N LYS A 357 -2.20 5.99 -17.35
CA LYS A 357 -1.62 4.91 -18.17
C LYS A 357 -1.81 3.56 -17.48
N SER A 358 -1.90 2.50 -18.27
CA SER A 358 -1.93 1.11 -17.81
C SER A 358 -0.58 0.45 -18.09
N TYR A 359 -0.12 -0.39 -17.17
CA TYR A 359 1.17 -1.09 -17.24
C TYR A 359 0.96 -2.60 -17.07
N PRO A 360 1.62 -3.46 -17.84
CA PRO A 360 1.50 -4.91 -17.69
C PRO A 360 2.17 -5.38 -16.39
N THR A 361 1.59 -6.42 -15.77
CA THR A 361 2.09 -7.04 -14.53
C THR A 361 2.23 -8.56 -14.71
N GLY A 362 2.50 -9.28 -13.62
CA GLY A 362 2.15 -10.71 -13.54
C GLY A 362 0.63 -10.94 -13.58
N LYS A 363 0.23 -12.21 -13.54
CA LYS A 363 -1.17 -12.65 -13.72
C LYS A 363 -1.97 -12.56 -12.42
N LYS A 364 -3.24 -12.16 -12.54
CA LYS A 364 -4.13 -11.87 -11.40
C LYS A 364 -3.44 -10.92 -10.40
N PRO A 365 -3.10 -9.69 -10.83
CA PRO A 365 -2.64 -8.66 -9.92
C PRO A 365 -3.79 -8.29 -8.99
N ASN A 366 -3.57 -8.31 -7.68
CA ASN A 366 -4.68 -8.23 -6.71
C ASN A 366 -4.34 -7.51 -5.39
N TRP A 367 -3.12 -6.98 -5.28
CA TRP A 367 -2.63 -6.19 -4.16
C TRP A 367 -1.60 -5.19 -4.66
N VAL A 368 -1.55 -4.01 -4.05
CA VAL A 368 -0.55 -2.96 -4.37
C VAL A 368 -0.03 -2.39 -3.06
N GLU A 369 1.27 -2.18 -2.97
CA GLU A 369 1.89 -1.39 -1.90
C GLU A 369 2.81 -0.33 -2.48
N PHE A 370 2.92 0.82 -1.80
CA PHE A 370 3.86 1.89 -2.15
C PHE A 370 4.88 2.12 -1.02
N VAL A 371 6.11 2.46 -1.40
CA VAL A 371 7.20 2.76 -0.46
C VAL A 371 8.01 3.95 -0.97
N ASN A 372 8.36 4.89 -0.08
CA ASN A 372 9.43 5.86 -0.35
C ASN A 372 10.75 5.35 0.25
N LEU A 373 11.81 5.39 -0.55
CA LEU A 373 13.17 4.95 -0.19
C LEU A 373 14.18 6.12 -0.34
N PRO A 374 15.30 6.15 0.41
CA PRO A 374 16.20 7.32 0.55
C PRO A 374 17.37 7.41 -0.45
#